data_AF-A0A8T2QWN1-F1
#
_entry.id   AF-A0A8T2QWN1-F1
#
_cell.length_a   1.000
_cell.length_b   1.000
_cell.length_c   1.000
_cell.angle_alpha   90.00
_cell.angle_beta   90.00
_cell.angle_gamma   90.00
#
_symmetry.space_group_name_H-M   'P 1'
#
loop_
_entity.id
_entity.type
_entity.pdbx_description
1 polymer ?
#
loop_
_entity_poly.entity_id
_entity_poly.type
_entity_poly.pdbx_seq_one_letter_code
_entity_poly.pdbx_strand_id
1 'polypeptide(L)'
;MFREHSKLEIKKPATTRFAYMWIVLSCLLEIRIPLRQTVVSPPWNDWDESSLEESKSMQRLCLDEEFWENMKAVLNILTPIYRVLRMTDCEGAT
;
A
#
# COMPACT_ATOMS: atom_id res chain seq x y z
N MET A 1 -23.56 -24.18 17.09
CA MET A 1 -22.69 -23.93 18.25
C MET A 1 -22.81 -22.52 18.84
N PHE A 2 -22.24 -21.43 18.30
CA PHE A 2 -22.37 -20.08 18.92
C PHE A 2 -23.82 -19.52 18.86
N ARG A 3 -24.52 -19.76 17.75
CA ARG A 3 -25.92 -19.32 17.54
C ARG A 3 -26.98 -20.05 18.38
N GLU A 4 -26.62 -21.17 19.00
CA GLU A 4 -27.52 -21.88 19.92
C GLU A 4 -27.58 -21.22 21.31
N HIS A 5 -26.63 -20.32 21.61
CA HIS A 5 -26.49 -19.69 22.93
C HIS A 5 -26.53 -18.15 22.92
N SER A 6 -26.71 -17.49 21.78
CA SER A 6 -26.76 -16.03 21.70
C SER A 6 -27.73 -15.53 20.63
N LYS A 7 -28.59 -14.57 20.99
CA LYS A 7 -29.49 -13.85 20.05
C LYS A 7 -28.78 -12.75 19.25
N LEU A 8 -27.49 -12.54 19.49
CA LEU A 8 -26.71 -11.50 18.82
C LEU A 8 -26.03 -12.06 17.57
N GLU A 9 -26.27 -11.43 16.43
CA GLU A 9 -25.48 -11.67 15.23
C GLU A 9 -24.13 -10.98 15.36
N ILE A 10 -23.04 -11.74 15.19
CA ILE A 10 -21.73 -11.15 14.93
C ILE A 10 -21.84 -10.48 13.56
N LYS A 11 -21.88 -9.14 13.55
CA LYS A 11 -21.88 -8.37 12.31
C LYS A 11 -20.65 -8.78 11.50
N LYS A 12 -20.85 -9.19 10.25
CA LYS A 12 -19.76 -9.50 9.33
C LYS A 12 -18.76 -8.34 9.34
N PRO A 13 -17.45 -8.59 9.44
CA PRO A 13 -16.45 -7.55 9.24
C PRO A 13 -16.74 -6.86 7.91
N ALA A 14 -16.85 -5.53 7.93
CA ALA A 14 -17.00 -4.76 6.71
C ALA A 14 -15.78 -5.03 5.81
N THR A 15 -16.03 -5.26 4.51
CA THR A 15 -15.04 -5.37 3.43
C THR A 15 -13.87 -4.41 3.67
N THR A 16 -12.71 -4.96 3.96
CA THR A 16 -11.64 -4.33 4.73
C THR A 16 -10.86 -3.27 3.94
N ARG A 17 -10.99 -2.00 4.35
CA ARG A 17 -10.09 -0.89 3.92
C ARG A 17 -8.62 -1.10 4.31
N PHE A 18 -8.32 -2.06 5.18
CA PHE A 18 -6.97 -2.34 5.67
C PHE A 18 -6.05 -3.02 4.64
N ALA A 19 -6.62 -3.87 3.78
CA ALA A 19 -5.86 -4.55 2.73
C ALA A 19 -5.35 -3.57 1.66
N TYR A 20 -6.12 -2.51 1.38
CA TYR A 20 -5.80 -1.52 0.35
C TYR A 20 -4.44 -0.87 0.59
N MET A 21 -4.13 -0.47 1.82
CA MET A 21 -2.84 0.17 2.12
C MET A 21 -1.66 -0.77 1.88
N TRP A 22 -1.78 -2.04 2.27
CA TRP A 22 -0.74 -3.04 2.00
C TRP A 22 -0.54 -3.25 0.49
N ILE A 23 -1.64 -3.38 -0.27
CA ILE A 23 -1.60 -3.56 -1.73
C ILE A 23 -0.92 -2.36 -2.39
N VAL A 24 -1.36 -1.14 -2.09
CA VAL A 24 -0.80 0.08 -2.70
C VAL A 24 0.69 0.23 -2.40
N LEU A 25 1.10 0.03 -1.14
CA LEU A 25 2.51 0.14 -0.76
C LEU A 25 3.36 -0.96 -1.41
N SER A 26 2.83 -2.19 -1.53
CA SER A 26 3.51 -3.28 -2.22
C SER A 26 3.73 -2.98 -3.71
N CYS A 27 2.68 -2.56 -4.43
CA CYS A 27 2.79 -2.19 -5.83
C CYS A 27 3.74 -1.01 -6.03
N LEU A 28 3.72 -0.02 -5.14
CA LEU A 28 4.59 1.14 -5.23
C LEU A 28 6.08 0.77 -5.05
N LEU A 29 6.38 -0.19 -4.16
CA LEU A 29 7.73 -0.76 -4.01
C LEU A 29 8.16 -1.59 -5.23
N GLU A 30 7.25 -2.33 -5.84
CA GLU A 30 7.53 -3.12 -7.06
C GLU A 30 7.93 -2.22 -8.24
N ILE A 31 7.29 -1.05 -8.39
CA ILE A 31 7.57 -0.11 -9.48
C ILE A 31 8.65 0.93 -9.14
N ARG A 32 9.31 0.82 -7.98
CA ARG A 32 10.31 1.79 -7.50
C ARG A 32 11.39 2.10 -8.54
N ILE A 33 11.98 1.07 -9.15
CA ILE A 33 13.07 1.23 -10.13
C ILE A 33 12.56 1.96 -11.40
N PRO A 34 11.47 1.49 -12.06
CA PRO A 34 10.85 2.23 -13.15
C PRO A 34 10.50 3.68 -12.79
N LEU A 35 9.94 3.93 -11.62
CA LEU A 35 9.56 5.27 -11.19
C LEU A 35 10.77 6.20 -11.06
N ARG A 36 11.87 5.71 -10.48
CA ARG A 36 13.15 6.42 -10.42
C ARG A 36 13.70 6.74 -11.81
N GLN A 37 13.64 5.80 -12.74
CA GLN A 37 14.09 6.00 -14.11
C GLN A 37 13.23 7.05 -14.84
N THR A 38 11.92 7.02 -14.63
CA THR A 38 10.99 8.01 -15.20
C THR A 38 11.36 9.41 -14.76
N VAL A 39 11.52 9.66 -13.46
CA VAL A 39 11.75 11.02 -12.95
C VAL A 39 13.14 11.59 -13.29
N VAL A 40 14.06 10.80 -13.85
CA VAL A 40 15.36 11.29 -14.35
C VAL A 40 15.46 11.28 -15.88
N SER A 41 14.39 10.85 -16.56
CA SER A 41 14.40 10.69 -18.01
C SER A 41 14.32 12.05 -18.72
N PRO A 42 14.86 12.17 -19.95
CA PRO A 42 14.71 13.39 -20.74
C PRO A 42 13.25 13.82 -20.93
N PRO A 43 12.28 12.93 -21.26
CA PRO A 43 10.88 13.30 -21.35
C PRO A 43 10.28 13.92 -20.08
N TRP A 44 10.77 13.51 -18.90
CA TRP A 44 10.36 14.12 -17.64
C TRP A 44 10.84 15.55 -17.52
N ASN A 45 12.08 15.84 -17.91
CA ASN A 45 12.63 17.19 -17.85
C ASN A 45 12.02 18.10 -18.93
N ASP A 46 11.68 17.54 -20.09
CA ASP A 46 11.06 18.25 -21.21
C ASP A 46 9.56 18.49 -21.02
N TRP A 47 8.95 17.90 -19.98
CA TRP A 47 7.54 18.12 -19.65
C TRP A 47 7.34 19.51 -19.03
N ASP A 48 6.35 20.26 -19.52
CA ASP A 48 6.09 21.67 -19.13
C ASP A 48 5.96 21.87 -17.62
N GLU A 49 5.39 20.90 -16.91
CA GLU A 49 5.15 20.96 -15.46
C GLU A 49 6.32 20.41 -14.63
N SER A 50 7.40 19.94 -15.24
CA SER A 50 8.58 19.41 -14.52
C SER A 50 9.22 20.44 -13.58
N SER A 51 9.06 21.71 -13.91
CA SER A 51 9.59 22.85 -13.16
C SER A 51 8.72 23.27 -11.97
N LEU A 52 7.49 22.75 -11.84
CA LEU A 52 6.60 22.99 -10.71
C LEU A 52 7.20 22.41 -9.42
N GLU A 53 6.93 23.07 -8.29
CA GLU A 53 7.46 22.63 -7.00
C GLU A 53 6.87 21.27 -6.57
N GLU A 54 5.64 20.97 -6.97
CA GLU A 54 5.00 19.67 -6.79
C GLU A 54 5.79 18.57 -7.53
N SER A 55 6.12 18.79 -8.80
CA SER A 55 6.89 17.85 -9.63
C SER A 55 8.30 17.64 -9.10
N LYS A 56 8.99 18.71 -8.68
CA LYS A 56 10.30 18.62 -8.03
C LYS A 56 10.23 17.87 -6.71
N SER A 57 9.21 18.11 -5.91
CA SER A 57 9.00 17.40 -4.64
C SER A 57 8.76 15.91 -4.87
N MET A 58 7.96 15.56 -5.87
CA MET A 58 7.74 14.17 -6.27
C MET A 58 9.04 13.52 -6.77
N GLN A 59 9.82 14.21 -7.59
CA GLN A 59 11.13 13.74 -8.05
C GLN A 59 12.08 13.49 -6.88
N ARG A 60 12.17 14.41 -5.90
CA ARG A 60 12.96 14.24 -4.68
C ARG A 60 12.53 13.00 -3.90
N LEU A 61 11.23 12.81 -3.67
CA LEU A 61 10.68 11.64 -2.97
C LEU A 61 10.99 10.33 -3.69
N CYS A 62 10.86 10.30 -5.03
CA CYS A 62 11.17 9.11 -5.82
C CYS A 62 12.66 8.75 -5.74
N LEU A 63 13.54 9.75 -5.63
CA LEU A 63 14.99 9.56 -5.54
C LEU A 63 15.48 9.35 -4.10
N ASP A 64 14.68 9.66 -3.09
CA ASP A 64 15.03 9.49 -1.67
C ASP A 64 15.06 8.01 -1.26
N GLU A 65 16.24 7.52 -0.86
CA GLU A 65 16.40 6.15 -0.39
C GLU A 65 15.74 5.92 0.97
N GLU A 66 15.78 6.90 1.87
CA GLU A 66 15.21 6.79 3.22
C GLU A 66 13.69 6.64 3.14
N PHE A 67 13.04 7.39 2.24
CA PHE A 67 11.62 7.22 1.94
C PHE A 67 11.25 5.77 1.59
N TRP A 68 12.02 5.12 0.71
CA TRP A 68 11.75 3.75 0.29
C TRP A 68 12.04 2.72 1.38
N GLU A 69 13.08 2.93 2.19
CA GLU A 69 13.36 2.07 3.34
C GLU A 69 12.27 2.18 4.42
N ASN A 70 11.79 3.39 4.70
CA ASN A 70 10.65 3.61 5.58
C ASN A 70 9.38 2.93 5.05
N MET A 71 9.13 2.99 3.74
CA MET A 71 8.01 2.28 3.10
C MET A 71 8.10 0.76 3.27
N LYS A 72 9.30 0.18 3.10
CA LYS A 72 9.53 -1.25 3.37
C LYS A 72 9.29 -1.60 4.83
N ALA A 73 9.73 -0.75 5.76
CA ALA A 73 9.50 -0.96 7.19
C ALA A 73 7.99 -0.99 7.52
N VAL A 74 7.21 -0.06 6.96
CA VAL A 74 5.75 -0.04 7.10
C VAL A 74 5.14 -1.32 6.51
N LEU A 75 5.57 -1.74 5.32
CA LEU A 75 5.05 -2.97 4.69
C LEU A 75 5.37 -4.22 5.52
N ASN A 76 6.55 -4.29 6.13
CA ASN A 76 6.94 -5.39 7.02
C ASN A 76 6.05 -5.47 8.26
N ILE A 77 5.63 -4.33 8.81
CA ILE A 77 4.66 -4.27 9.93
C ILE A 77 3.26 -4.68 9.47
N LEU A 78 2.83 -4.21 8.30
CA LEU A 78 1.49 -4.50 7.77
C LEU A 78 1.33 -5.96 7.31
N THR A 79 2.40 -6.61 6.87
CA THR A 79 2.35 -7.99 6.32
C THR A 79 1.77 -9.03 7.30
N PRO A 80 2.23 -9.17 8.55
CA PRO A 80 1.63 -10.11 9.50
C PRO A 80 0.17 -9.75 9.83
N ILE A 81 -0.16 -8.45 9.93
CA ILE A 81 -1.54 -7.97 10.16
C ILE A 81 -2.43 -8.40 8.99
N TYR A 82 -1.98 -8.14 7.76
CA TYR A 82 -2.68 -8.53 6.54
C TYR A 82 -2.88 -10.06 6.47
N ARG A 83 -1.87 -10.85 6.85
CA ARG A 83 -1.96 -12.32 6.87
C ARG A 83 -3.02 -12.81 7.85
N VAL A 84 -3.05 -12.26 9.07
CA VAL A 84 -4.06 -12.61 10.09
C VAL A 84 -5.45 -12.23 9.59
N LEU A 85 -5.61 -11.00 9.09
CA LEU A 85 -6.89 -10.53 8.54
C LEU A 85 -7.37 -11.43 7.38
N ARG A 86 -6.46 -11.83 6.49
CA ARG A 86 -6.78 -12.73 5.37
C ARG A 86 -7.19 -14.12 5.82
N MET A 87 -6.55 -14.67 6.87
CA MET A 87 -6.94 -15.96 7.45
C MET A 87 -8.36 -15.88 8.04
N THR A 88 -8.66 -14.84 8.82
CA THR A 88 -9.99 -14.64 9.41
C THR A 88 -11.06 -14.37 8.35
N ASP A 89 -10.71 -13.73 7.23
CA ASP A 89 -11.63 -13.47 6.12
C ASP A 89 -11.93 -14.73 5.27
N CYS A 90 -10.97 -15.67 5.19
CA CYS A 90 -11.11 -16.92 4.43
C CYS A 90 -11.78 -18.08 5.20
N GLU A 91 -11.92 -17.99 6.52
CA GLU A 91 -12.57 -19.04 7.35
C GLU A 91 -14.10 -18.89 7.48
N GLY A 92 -14.72 -18.01 6.68
CA GLY A 92 -16.17 -17.77 6.66
C GLY A 92 -16.95 -18.47 5.55
N ALA A 93 -16.35 -19.41 4.82
CA ALA A 93 -16.97 -20.08 3.67
C ALA A 93 -17.09 -21.60 3.86
N THR A 94 -17.69 -22.05 4.97
CA THR A 94 -18.36 -23.36 5.09
C THR A 94 -19.47 -23.28 6.12
#